data_AF-A0A0R0IVG9-F1
#
_entry.id   AF-A0A0R0IVG9-F1
#
_cell.length_a   1.000
_cell.length_b   1.000
_cell.length_c   1.000
_cell.angle_alpha   90.00
_cell.angle_beta   90.00
_cell.angle_gamma   90.00
#
_symmetry.space_group_name_H-M   'P 1'
#
loop_
_entity.id
_entity.type
_entity.pdbx_description
1 polymer ?
#
loop_
_entity_poly.entity_id
_entity_poly.type
_entity_poly.pdbx_seq_one_letter_code
_entity_poly.pdbx_strand_id
1 'polypeptide(L)'
;MVKTAVWSTFVRPQYKPAHFNLLPLPFLKLNSSNWSFRGTNTVHNKRPNWPKPLSLRSKSALAVAGADPLEMAEDWNRTALLVIDMQKDFIEDGRPMLVKGGKYIVPNVIKAVDVARQRGILIVWVVREHDPLGTDVELFRRHHYAAGKVGPTSKGSEGAELVDGLVIKEGDYKLEKTRLSAFFATHLH
;
A
#
# COMPACT_ATOMS: atom_id res chain seq x y z
N MET A 1 6.94 -52.14 5.78
CA MET A 1 6.13 -51.44 6.80
C MET A 1 5.90 -50.01 6.33
N VAL A 2 4.69 -49.72 5.86
CA VAL A 2 4.30 -48.39 5.36
C VAL A 2 3.94 -47.53 6.56
N LYS A 3 4.61 -46.37 6.72
CA LYS A 3 4.32 -45.40 7.78
C LYS A 3 3.15 -44.51 7.33
N THR A 4 2.02 -44.67 7.98
CA THR A 4 0.81 -43.88 7.85
C THR A 4 1.02 -42.48 8.42
N ALA A 5 0.76 -41.43 7.63
CA ALA A 5 0.80 -40.03 8.09
C ALA A 5 -0.61 -39.61 8.56
N VAL A 6 -0.70 -39.18 9.81
CA VAL A 6 -1.93 -38.71 10.44
C VAL A 6 -2.17 -37.25 10.06
N TRP A 7 -3.33 -36.96 9.45
CA TRP A 7 -3.80 -35.61 9.18
C TRP A 7 -4.55 -35.06 10.41
N SER A 8 -4.06 -33.96 10.96
CA SER A 8 -4.75 -33.19 12.00
C SER A 8 -5.61 -32.10 11.36
N THR A 9 -6.90 -32.12 11.65
CA THR A 9 -7.88 -31.10 11.23
C THR A 9 -7.91 -29.99 12.27
N PHE A 10 -7.43 -28.80 11.91
CA PHE A 10 -7.54 -27.61 12.75
C PHE A 10 -8.88 -26.92 12.50
N VAL A 11 -9.75 -26.91 13.51
CA VAL A 11 -11.08 -26.28 13.50
C VAL A 11 -10.92 -24.76 13.51
N ARG A 12 -11.49 -24.07 12.52
CA ARG A 12 -11.54 -22.59 12.47
C ARG A 12 -12.56 -22.06 13.50
N PRO A 13 -12.25 -20.99 14.26
CA PRO A 13 -13.22 -20.37 15.16
C PRO A 13 -14.26 -19.55 14.39
N GLN A 14 -15.51 -19.61 14.87
CA GLN A 14 -16.63 -18.82 14.34
C GLN A 14 -16.46 -17.32 14.61
N TYR A 15 -16.51 -16.53 13.55
CA TYR A 15 -16.53 -15.07 13.59
C TYR A 15 -17.93 -14.55 13.97
N LYS A 16 -18.04 -13.81 15.09
CA LYS A 16 -19.25 -13.07 15.48
C LYS A 16 -19.17 -11.63 14.96
N PRO A 17 -20.15 -11.14 14.19
CA PRO A 17 -20.17 -9.75 13.72
C PRO A 17 -20.58 -8.78 14.82
N ALA A 18 -19.95 -7.60 14.84
CA ALA A 18 -20.30 -6.49 15.70
C ALA A 18 -21.55 -5.77 15.16
N HIS A 19 -22.59 -5.67 15.98
CA HIS A 19 -23.79 -4.87 15.70
C HIS A 19 -23.45 -3.38 15.76
N PHE A 20 -23.44 -2.71 14.60
CA PHE A 20 -23.43 -1.25 14.51
C PHE A 20 -24.86 -0.73 14.74
N ASN A 21 -25.10 -0.15 15.91
CA ASN A 21 -26.29 0.66 16.17
C ASN A 21 -26.14 2.03 15.50
N LEU A 22 -26.84 2.24 14.39
CA LEU A 22 -27.03 3.54 13.76
C LEU A 22 -28.15 4.28 14.50
N LEU A 23 -27.79 5.12 15.48
CA LEU A 23 -28.70 6.14 15.99
C LEU A 23 -28.75 7.31 14.99
N PRO A 24 -29.95 7.78 14.58
CA PRO A 24 -30.07 8.87 13.63
C PRO A 24 -29.77 10.23 14.29
N LEU A 25 -28.88 11.01 13.66
CA LEU A 25 -28.57 12.38 14.05
C LEU A 25 -29.78 13.31 13.78
N PRO A 26 -30.14 14.21 14.72
CA PRO A 26 -31.28 15.11 14.56
C PRO A 26 -30.98 16.26 13.59
N PHE A 27 -31.97 16.55 12.74
CA PHE A 27 -32.01 17.66 11.78
C PHE A 27 -31.90 19.03 12.48
N LEU A 28 -30.78 19.72 12.28
CA LEU A 28 -30.65 21.15 12.59
C LEU A 28 -31.03 21.97 11.35
N LYS A 29 -32.27 22.48 11.34
CA LYS A 29 -32.72 23.57 10.45
C LYS A 29 -31.92 24.84 10.77
N LEU A 30 -31.03 25.27 9.88
CA LEU A 30 -30.54 26.66 9.89
C LEU A 30 -31.52 27.53 9.10
N ASN A 31 -32.23 28.39 9.84
CA ASN A 31 -33.13 29.40 9.32
C ASN A 31 -32.33 30.55 8.71
N SER A 32 -32.65 30.90 7.47
CA SER A 32 -32.12 32.04 6.73
C SER A 32 -32.97 33.29 7.01
N SER A 33 -32.43 34.31 7.68
CA SER A 33 -32.92 35.69 7.52
C SER A 33 -32.01 36.69 8.25
N ASN A 34 -31.77 37.82 7.56
CA ASN A 34 -31.24 39.09 8.03
C ASN A 34 -29.72 39.26 8.01
N TRP A 35 -29.20 39.31 6.78
CA TRP A 35 -28.13 40.20 6.39
C TRP A 35 -28.49 41.67 6.67
N SER A 36 -27.64 42.38 7.39
CA SER A 36 -27.45 43.82 7.14
C SER A 36 -26.02 44.25 7.49
N PHE A 37 -25.48 45.07 6.61
CA PHE A 37 -24.13 45.64 6.59
C PHE A 37 -23.99 46.78 7.61
N ARG A 38 -22.84 46.84 8.29
CA ARG A 38 -22.12 48.10 8.52
C ARG A 38 -20.64 47.80 8.79
N GLY A 39 -19.83 47.95 7.75
CA GLY A 39 -18.38 47.83 7.82
C GLY A 39 -17.73 49.19 8.14
N THR A 40 -16.79 49.16 9.08
CA THR A 40 -15.62 50.04 9.07
C THR A 40 -14.41 49.16 9.34
N ASN A 41 -13.59 48.97 8.30
CA ASN A 41 -12.39 48.16 8.34
C ASN A 41 -11.32 48.86 9.18
N THR A 42 -10.97 48.29 10.33
CA THR A 42 -9.66 48.49 10.93
C THR A 42 -9.16 47.13 11.37
N VAL A 43 -8.51 46.44 10.42
CA VAL A 43 -7.90 45.12 10.63
C VAL A 43 -6.65 45.33 11.48
N HIS A 44 -6.82 45.32 12.80
CA HIS A 44 -5.69 45.09 13.69
C HIS A 44 -5.23 43.65 13.53
N ASN A 45 -3.99 43.53 13.06
CA ASN A 45 -3.25 42.31 12.78
C ASN A 45 -3.00 41.51 14.09
N LYS A 46 -4.05 40.88 14.63
CA LYS A 46 -3.94 39.93 15.74
C LYS A 46 -3.49 38.60 15.15
N ARG A 47 -2.18 38.35 15.13
CA ARG A 47 -1.65 37.01 14.86
C ARG A 47 -2.33 36.02 15.82
N PRO A 48 -3.00 34.97 15.33
CA PRO A 48 -3.64 33.98 16.19
C PRO A 48 -2.61 33.36 17.14
N ASN A 49 -2.96 33.25 18.42
CA ASN A 49 -2.19 32.50 19.42
C ASN A 49 -2.06 31.04 18.94
N TRP A 50 -0.98 30.72 18.24
CA TRP A 50 -0.65 29.34 17.94
C TRP A 50 -0.36 28.62 19.26
N PRO A 51 -1.01 27.49 19.58
CA PRO A 51 -0.70 26.76 20.78
C PRO A 51 0.78 26.34 20.73
N LYS A 52 1.50 26.59 21.83
CA LYS A 52 2.92 26.20 21.95
C LYS A 52 3.07 24.73 21.56
N PRO A 53 4.16 24.37 20.84
CA PRO A 53 4.36 23.01 20.35
C PRO A 53 4.20 22.04 21.52
N LEU A 54 3.31 21.05 21.35
CA LEU A 54 3.14 19.99 22.34
C LEU A 54 4.54 19.46 22.66
N SER A 55 4.97 19.67 23.91
CA SER A 55 6.14 19.01 24.48
C SER A 55 6.06 17.54 24.08
N LEU A 56 7.11 17.01 23.46
CA LEU A 56 7.22 15.62 23.03
C LEU A 56 6.62 14.73 24.12
N ARG A 57 5.38 14.28 23.89
CA ARG A 57 4.71 13.36 24.80
C ARG A 57 5.57 12.10 24.78
N SER A 58 6.18 11.79 25.92
CA SER A 58 7.06 10.64 26.06
C SER A 58 6.37 9.42 25.46
N LYS A 59 7.11 8.66 24.64
CA LYS A 59 6.65 7.44 23.92
C LYS A 59 6.18 6.30 24.84
N SER A 60 5.93 6.55 26.12
CA SER A 60 5.60 5.55 27.13
C SER A 60 4.10 5.25 27.27
N ALA A 61 3.19 6.07 26.73
CA ALA A 61 1.75 5.88 26.95
C ALA A 61 1.02 5.00 25.90
N LEU A 62 1.73 4.48 24.89
CA LEU A 62 1.17 3.58 23.87
C LEU A 62 1.83 2.20 23.84
N ALA A 63 2.54 1.84 24.91
CA ALA A 63 2.95 0.45 25.17
C ALA A 63 1.73 -0.37 25.63
N VAL A 64 0.76 -0.53 24.73
CA VAL A 64 -0.26 -1.58 24.85
C VAL A 64 0.46 -2.90 24.60
N ALA A 65 0.63 -3.68 25.67
CA ALA A 65 1.00 -5.09 25.71
C ALA A 65 2.37 -5.51 25.14
N GLY A 66 3.43 -5.30 25.93
CA GLY A 66 4.35 -6.37 26.37
C GLY A 66 5.24 -7.12 25.36
N ALA A 67 5.14 -6.91 24.06
CA ALA A 67 6.07 -7.52 23.11
C ALA A 67 7.27 -6.59 22.89
N ASP A 68 8.49 -7.09 23.10
CA ASP A 68 9.70 -6.39 22.66
C ASP A 68 9.59 -6.19 21.13
N PRO A 69 9.74 -4.97 20.59
CA PRO A 69 9.78 -4.74 19.15
C PRO A 69 10.75 -5.66 18.40
N LEU A 70 11.82 -6.12 19.07
CA LEU A 70 12.76 -7.10 18.51
C LEU A 70 12.19 -8.52 18.50
N GLU A 71 11.49 -8.97 19.54
CA GLU A 71 10.76 -10.26 19.52
C GLU A 71 9.63 -10.27 18.49
N MET A 72 8.91 -9.15 18.32
CA MET A 72 7.91 -9.03 17.26
C MET A 72 8.52 -9.13 15.86
N ALA A 73 9.77 -8.67 15.68
CA ALA A 73 10.46 -8.75 14.41
C ALA A 73 10.87 -10.19 14.05
N GLU A 74 10.89 -11.12 15.02
CA GLU A 74 11.23 -12.52 14.80
C GLU A 74 10.02 -13.41 14.51
N ASP A 75 8.78 -12.91 14.63
CA ASP A 75 7.59 -13.66 14.25
C ASP A 75 7.40 -13.62 12.72
N TRP A 76 8.23 -14.41 12.03
CA TRP A 76 8.21 -14.55 10.58
C TRP A 76 6.87 -15.07 10.05
N ASN A 77 6.09 -15.77 10.89
CA ASN A 77 4.76 -16.28 10.54
C ASN A 77 3.68 -15.19 10.49
N ARG A 78 3.94 -14.03 11.10
CA ARG A 78 3.07 -12.84 11.05
C ARG A 78 3.63 -11.72 10.18
N THR A 79 4.71 -12.01 9.47
CA THR A 79 5.41 -11.06 8.61
C THR A 79 5.20 -11.45 7.15
N ALA A 80 5.10 -10.44 6.29
CA ALA A 80 5.11 -10.61 4.84
C ALA A 80 6.07 -9.60 4.21
N LEU A 81 6.72 -10.00 3.11
CA LEU A 81 7.55 -9.12 2.31
C LEU A 81 6.77 -8.67 1.07
N LEU A 82 6.53 -7.37 0.94
CA LEU A 82 5.97 -6.78 -0.28
C LEU A 82 7.11 -6.33 -1.19
N VAL A 83 7.19 -6.88 -2.39
CA VAL A 83 8.12 -6.45 -3.44
C VAL A 83 7.34 -5.63 -4.46
N ILE A 84 7.55 -4.31 -4.47
CA ILE A 84 6.69 -3.37 -5.17
C ILE A 84 7.38 -2.78 -6.40
N ASP A 85 6.69 -2.80 -7.54
CA ASP A 85 7.05 -2.08 -8.76
C ASP A 85 8.50 -2.36 -9.25
N MET A 86 9.00 -3.58 -9.02
CA MET A 86 10.30 -4.05 -9.51
C MET A 86 10.21 -4.56 -10.96
N GLN A 87 9.51 -3.81 -11.82
CA GLN A 87 9.29 -4.13 -13.22
C GLN A 87 10.28 -3.37 -14.11
N LYS A 88 10.59 -3.91 -15.29
CA LYS A 88 11.59 -3.35 -16.21
C LYS A 88 11.35 -1.87 -16.50
N ASP A 89 10.09 -1.46 -16.70
CA ASP A 89 9.76 -0.07 -17.00
C ASP A 89 10.16 0.96 -15.95
N PHE A 90 10.34 0.54 -14.70
CA PHE A 90 10.75 1.40 -13.59
C PHE A 90 12.25 1.34 -13.30
N ILE A 91 12.97 0.36 -13.82
CA ILE A 91 14.33 0.03 -13.36
C ILE A 91 15.37 0.08 -14.48
N GLU A 92 15.03 -0.38 -15.67
CA GLU A 92 15.97 -0.44 -16.79
C GLU A 92 16.15 0.93 -17.46
N ASP A 93 17.39 1.19 -17.87
CA ASP A 93 17.77 2.43 -18.52
C ASP A 93 17.01 2.61 -19.85
N GLY A 94 16.57 3.83 -20.15
CA GLY A 94 15.84 4.15 -21.38
C GLY A 94 14.35 3.78 -21.38
N ARG A 95 13.84 3.18 -20.30
CA ARG A 95 12.40 2.89 -20.16
C ARG A 95 11.58 4.14 -19.77
N PRO A 96 10.29 4.22 -20.15
CA PRO A 96 9.48 5.43 -20.02
C PRO A 96 9.21 5.88 -18.57
N MET A 97 9.27 4.97 -17.60
CA MET A 97 8.97 5.25 -16.20
C MET A 97 10.17 5.04 -15.27
N LEU A 98 11.39 5.18 -15.80
CA LEU A 98 12.62 4.95 -15.06
C LEU A 98 12.66 5.74 -13.74
N VAL A 99 12.78 5.01 -12.64
CA VAL A 99 13.05 5.55 -11.31
C VAL A 99 14.56 5.66 -11.15
N LYS A 100 15.05 6.90 -11.05
CA LYS A 100 16.49 7.16 -10.88
C LYS A 100 17.03 6.39 -9.68
N GLY A 101 18.03 5.55 -9.93
CA GLY A 101 18.68 4.73 -8.92
C GLY A 101 17.99 3.40 -8.61
N GLY A 102 16.88 3.06 -9.27
CA GLY A 102 16.19 1.77 -9.13
C GLY A 102 17.12 0.59 -9.40
N LYS A 103 17.97 0.68 -10.42
CA LYS A 103 18.97 -0.36 -10.75
C LYS A 103 19.94 -0.66 -9.60
N TYR A 104 20.29 0.31 -8.79
CA TYR A 104 21.24 0.13 -7.67
C TYR A 104 20.65 -0.65 -6.51
N ILE A 105 19.32 -0.69 -6.36
CA ILE A 105 18.68 -1.41 -5.25
C ILE A 105 18.38 -2.87 -5.59
N VAL A 106 18.35 -3.25 -6.87
CA VAL A 106 18.01 -4.61 -7.32
C VAL A 106 18.78 -5.71 -6.56
N PRO A 107 20.12 -5.62 -6.38
CA PRO A 107 20.85 -6.66 -5.65
C PRO A 107 20.42 -6.81 -4.18
N ASN A 108 20.00 -5.72 -3.53
CA ASN A 108 19.52 -5.76 -2.14
C ASN A 108 18.09 -6.30 -2.07
N VAL A 109 17.25 -6.02 -3.07
CA VAL A 109 15.91 -6.59 -3.17
C VAL A 109 16.00 -8.11 -3.35
N ILE A 110 16.90 -8.60 -4.21
CA ILE A 110 17.15 -10.05 -4.38
C ILE A 110 17.53 -10.69 -3.03
N LYS A 111 18.48 -10.08 -2.30
CA LYS A 111 18.87 -10.57 -0.97
C LYS A 111 17.71 -10.58 0.03
N ALA A 112 16.85 -9.55 0.02
CA ALA A 112 15.69 -9.50 0.90
C ALA A 112 14.68 -10.61 0.58
N VAL A 113 14.44 -10.87 -0.71
CA VAL A 113 13.60 -11.99 -1.18
C VAL A 113 14.20 -13.33 -0.76
N ASP A 114 15.52 -13.51 -0.87
CA ASP A 114 16.17 -14.76 -0.46
C ASP A 114 16.08 -14.98 1.05
N VAL A 115 16.27 -13.95 1.87
CA VAL A 115 16.08 -14.01 3.32
C VAL A 115 14.63 -14.33 3.67
N ALA A 116 13.66 -13.73 2.98
CA ALA A 116 12.25 -14.03 3.19
C ALA A 116 11.93 -15.50 2.89
N ARG A 117 12.46 -16.05 1.79
CA ARG A 117 12.32 -17.48 1.45
C ARG A 117 12.94 -18.39 2.49
N GLN A 118 14.16 -18.10 2.94
CA GLN A 118 14.85 -18.90 3.98
C GLN A 118 14.08 -18.92 5.31
N ARG A 119 13.33 -17.87 5.60
CA ARG A 119 12.54 -17.71 6.83
C ARG A 119 11.09 -18.16 6.69
N GLY A 120 10.66 -18.61 5.51
CA GLY A 120 9.26 -18.99 5.25
C GLY A 120 8.28 -17.81 5.29
N ILE A 121 8.77 -16.58 5.09
CA ILE A 121 7.94 -15.37 5.04
C ILE A 121 7.14 -15.36 3.73
N LEU A 122 5.86 -14.99 3.82
CA LEU A 122 5.02 -14.79 2.63
C LEU A 122 5.58 -13.64 1.77
N ILE A 123 5.87 -13.91 0.51
CA ILE A 123 6.30 -12.89 -0.45
C ILE A 123 5.12 -12.50 -1.33
N VAL A 124 4.82 -11.20 -1.35
CA VAL A 124 3.79 -10.60 -2.19
C VAL A 124 4.44 -9.71 -3.24
N TRP A 125 4.34 -10.12 -4.50
CA TRP A 125 4.82 -9.36 -5.66
C TRP A 125 3.74 -8.40 -6.10
N VAL A 126 3.95 -7.11 -5.84
CA VAL A 126 3.01 -6.06 -6.21
C VAL A 126 3.44 -5.46 -7.54
N VAL A 127 2.68 -5.76 -8.58
CA VAL A 127 2.96 -5.34 -9.95
C VAL A 127 1.82 -4.51 -10.52
N ARG A 128 2.09 -3.81 -11.62
CA ARG A 128 1.08 -3.19 -12.47
C ARG A 128 1.03 -3.90 -13.80
N GLU A 129 -0.16 -4.26 -14.24
CA GLU A 129 -0.40 -4.77 -15.59
C GLU A 129 -1.63 -4.05 -16.14
N HIS A 130 -1.38 -2.87 -16.69
CA HIS A 130 -2.44 -2.00 -17.19
C HIS A 130 -3.03 -2.53 -18.50
N ASP A 131 -4.29 -2.19 -18.74
CA ASP A 131 -4.92 -2.44 -20.03
C ASP A 131 -4.10 -1.74 -21.13
N PRO A 132 -3.78 -2.39 -22.26
CA PRO A 132 -3.02 -1.77 -23.35
C PRO A 132 -3.63 -0.47 -23.89
N LEU A 133 -4.95 -0.28 -23.75
CA LEU A 133 -5.67 0.95 -24.11
C LEU A 133 -5.63 2.03 -23.01
N GLY A 134 -5.00 1.75 -21.86
CA GLY A 134 -4.91 2.68 -20.74
C GLY A 134 -6.26 3.04 -20.13
N THR A 135 -7.22 2.10 -20.12
CA THR A 135 -8.58 2.33 -19.58
C THR A 135 -8.58 2.39 -18.05
N ASP A 136 -7.69 1.63 -17.42
CA ASP A 136 -7.59 1.46 -15.97
C ASP A 136 -6.55 2.37 -15.29
N VAL A 137 -5.76 3.12 -16.07
CA VAL A 137 -4.66 3.98 -15.59
C VAL A 137 -5.17 5.28 -14.99
N GLU A 138 -4.35 5.94 -14.16
CA GLU A 138 -4.66 7.27 -13.66
C GLU A 138 -4.79 8.31 -14.79
N LEU A 139 -5.72 9.26 -14.67
CA LEU A 139 -6.02 10.24 -15.72
C LEU A 139 -4.77 10.97 -16.23
N PHE A 140 -3.87 11.35 -15.32
CA PHE A 140 -2.64 12.06 -15.67
C PHE A 140 -1.60 11.17 -16.39
N ARG A 141 -1.75 9.84 -16.39
CA ARG A 141 -0.86 8.90 -17.09
C ARG A 141 -1.44 8.41 -18.42
N ARG A 142 -2.71 8.66 -18.71
CA ARG A 142 -3.40 8.19 -19.92
C ARG A 142 -2.70 8.61 -21.22
N HIS A 143 -2.02 9.76 -21.21
CA HIS A 143 -1.26 10.24 -22.36
C HIS A 143 -0.10 9.31 -22.79
N HIS A 144 0.33 8.38 -21.94
CA HIS A 144 1.33 7.36 -22.30
C HIS A 144 0.76 6.19 -23.13
N TYR A 145 -0.57 6.05 -23.23
CA TYR A 145 -1.26 4.93 -23.87
C TYR A 145 -1.97 5.37 -25.16
N ALA A 146 -1.37 6.31 -25.89
CA ALA A 146 -1.90 6.74 -27.19
C ALA A 146 -1.87 5.60 -28.21
N ALA A 147 -2.79 5.64 -29.19
CA ALA A 147 -2.87 4.62 -30.25
C ALA A 147 -1.52 4.38 -30.93
N GLY A 148 -1.16 3.10 -31.10
CA GLY A 148 0.11 2.68 -31.70
C GLY A 148 1.32 2.69 -30.76
N LYS A 149 1.14 3.04 -29.47
CA LYS A 149 2.20 2.95 -28.45
C LYS A 149 1.89 1.86 -27.45
N VAL A 150 2.92 1.15 -27.02
CA VAL A 150 2.83 0.28 -25.83
C VAL A 150 3.09 1.16 -24.62
N GLY A 151 2.04 1.39 -23.82
CA GLY A 151 2.18 2.18 -22.60
C GLY A 151 2.99 1.45 -21.53
N PRO A 152 3.51 2.17 -20.52
CA PRO A 152 4.27 1.56 -19.43
C PRO A 152 3.47 0.46 -18.73
N THR A 153 4.11 -0.64 -18.35
CA THR A 153 3.50 -1.75 -17.62
C THR A 153 2.22 -2.28 -18.27
N SER A 154 2.10 -2.20 -19.61
CA SER A 154 0.96 -2.76 -20.34
C SER A 154 0.96 -4.28 -20.21
N LYS A 155 -0.20 -4.89 -20.00
CA LYS A 155 -0.33 -6.35 -19.86
C LYS A 155 0.28 -7.09 -21.05
N GLY A 156 1.20 -8.01 -20.77
CA GLY A 156 1.94 -8.79 -21.78
C GLY A 156 3.08 -8.05 -22.47
N SER A 157 3.37 -6.79 -22.10
CA SER A 157 4.56 -6.09 -22.59
C SER A 157 5.81 -6.47 -21.80
N GLU A 158 6.97 -6.41 -22.44
CA GLU A 158 8.27 -6.62 -21.80
C GLU A 158 8.45 -5.68 -20.59
N GLY A 159 8.01 -4.42 -20.71
CA GLY A 159 8.11 -3.42 -19.65
C GLY A 159 7.34 -3.78 -18.37
N ALA A 160 6.31 -4.63 -18.49
CA ALA A 160 5.54 -5.15 -17.36
C ALA A 160 6.19 -6.36 -16.68
N GLU A 161 7.22 -6.97 -17.27
CA GLU A 161 7.94 -8.08 -16.64
C GLU A 161 8.78 -7.58 -15.46
N LEU A 162 9.07 -8.48 -14.52
CA LEU A 162 10.04 -8.21 -13.47
C LEU A 162 11.44 -8.04 -14.07
N VAL A 163 12.28 -7.26 -13.39
CA VAL A 163 13.70 -7.14 -13.76
C VAL A 163 14.45 -8.44 -13.56
N ASP A 164 15.54 -8.60 -14.32
CA ASP A 164 16.40 -9.77 -14.26
C ASP A 164 16.86 -10.08 -12.82
N GLY A 165 16.80 -11.36 -12.46
CA GLY A 165 17.13 -11.87 -11.12
C GLY A 165 15.96 -11.93 -10.15
N LEU A 166 14.83 -11.27 -10.44
CA LEU A 166 13.60 -11.40 -9.64
C LEU A 166 12.60 -12.30 -10.37
N VAL A 167 12.29 -13.43 -9.73
CA VAL A 167 11.37 -14.43 -10.27
C VAL A 167 10.34 -14.78 -9.20
N ILE A 168 9.06 -14.68 -9.58
CA ILE A 168 7.94 -15.18 -8.78
C ILE A 168 7.99 -16.70 -8.79
N LYS A 169 8.18 -17.32 -7.62
CA LYS A 169 8.24 -18.78 -7.47
C LYS A 169 6.89 -19.34 -7.01
N GLU A 170 6.73 -20.65 -7.11
CA GLU A 170 5.59 -21.34 -6.50
C GLU A 170 5.51 -21.04 -5.00
N GLY A 171 4.31 -20.72 -4.51
CA GLY A 171 4.06 -20.30 -3.13
C GLY A 171 4.13 -18.78 -2.90
N ASP A 172 4.75 -18.02 -3.80
CA ASP A 172 4.69 -16.56 -3.77
C ASP A 172 3.28 -16.08 -4.22
N TYR A 173 2.84 -14.91 -3.76
CA TYR A 173 1.57 -14.31 -4.18
C TYR A 173 1.80 -13.14 -5.13
N LYS A 174 1.17 -13.15 -6.30
CA LYS A 174 1.19 -12.02 -7.25
C LYS A 174 -0.05 -11.15 -7.05
N LEU A 175 0.16 -9.87 -6.76
CA LEU A 175 -0.88 -8.86 -6.64
C LEU A 175 -0.77 -7.83 -7.78
N GLU A 176 -1.81 -7.75 -8.61
CA GLU A 176 -1.94 -6.73 -9.65
C GLU A 176 -2.66 -5.50 -9.08
N LYS A 177 -1.97 -4.36 -9.00
CA LYS A 177 -2.55 -3.07 -8.58
C LYS A 177 -2.75 -2.13 -9.77
N THR A 178 -3.84 -1.38 -9.75
CA THR A 178 -4.14 -0.35 -10.75
C THR A 178 -3.88 1.07 -10.24
N ARG A 179 -3.56 1.24 -8.95
CA ARG A 179 -3.38 2.55 -8.27
C ARG A 179 -2.03 2.63 -7.55
N LEU A 180 -1.69 3.82 -7.07
CA LEU A 180 -0.40 4.09 -6.40
C LEU A 180 -0.16 3.21 -5.17
N SER A 181 -1.18 2.98 -4.35
CA SER A 181 -1.08 2.13 -3.15
C SER A 181 -1.42 0.68 -3.44
N ALA A 182 -0.61 -0.24 -2.91
CA ALA A 182 -0.88 -1.68 -2.93
C ALA A 182 -2.10 -2.07 -2.08
N PHE A 183 -2.52 -1.22 -1.14
CA PHE A 183 -3.65 -1.44 -0.24
C PHE A 183 -4.97 -0.83 -0.74
N PHE A 184 -4.94 -0.12 -1.87
CA PHE A 184 -6.12 0.54 -2.39
C PHE A 184 -6.78 -0.28 -3.48
N ALA A 185 -8.05 -0.66 -3.26
CA ALA A 185 -8.84 -1.47 -4.19
C ALA A 185 -8.19 -2.82 -4.54
N THR A 186 -7.59 -3.48 -3.54
CA THR A 186 -6.95 -4.80 -3.63
C THR A 186 -7.39 -5.70 -2.47
N HIS A 187 -7.06 -6.98 -2.56
CA HIS A 187 -7.33 -7.98 -1.51
C HIS A 187 -6.23 -8.07 -0.44
N LEU A 188 -5.44 -6.99 -0.24
CA LEU A 188 -4.30 -6.98 0.67
C LEU A 188 -4.67 -6.59 2.13
N HIS A 189 -5.97 -6.52 2.46
CA HIS A 189 -6.50 -6.06 3.74
C HIS A 189 -6.98 -7.20 4.65
#